data_AF-A0A7S3WJW1-F1
#
_entry.id   AF-A0A7S3WJW1-F1
#
_cell.length_a   1.000
_cell.length_b   1.000
_cell.length_c   1.000
_cell.angle_alpha   90.00
_cell.angle_beta   90.00
_cell.angle_gamma   90.00
#
_symmetry.space_group_name_H-M   'P 1'
#
loop_
_entity.id
_entity.type
_entity.pdbx_description
1 polymer ?
#
loop_
_entity_poly.entity_id
_entity_poly.type
_entity_poly.pdbx_seq_one_letter_code
_entity_poly.pdbx_strand_id
1 'polypeptide(L)'
;PEVQPDVSVTLPPVPVTLPPVLASSAPLARYREWDSIKQALESGDTVLIKGSYVEQVYLSNELLSRRQELPAEAFWKAEDLIADIQDYTRPTPQLLAISHAWLTEEHPDPEAWNLAGWAPLLKHFARSCKVGTENLAIFLDWCSLHQQPRK
;
A
#
# COMPACT_ATOMS: atom_id res chain seq x y z
N PRO A 1 -52.72 -41.97 24.69
CA PRO A 1 -51.27 -42.24 24.55
C PRO A 1 -50.60 -41.03 23.90
N GLU A 2 -50.03 -40.20 24.76
CA GLU A 2 -49.44 -38.90 24.45
C GLU A 2 -47.97 -39.11 24.05
N VAL A 3 -47.60 -38.66 22.85
CA VAL A 3 -46.23 -38.73 22.33
C VAL A 3 -45.53 -37.43 22.72
N GLN A 4 -44.56 -37.51 23.62
CA GLN A 4 -43.69 -36.38 23.98
C GLN A 4 -42.64 -36.17 22.86
N PRO A 5 -42.41 -34.92 22.40
CA PRO A 5 -41.34 -34.63 21.47
C PRO A 5 -40.00 -34.40 22.17
N ASP A 6 -38.98 -34.72 21.38
CA ASP A 6 -37.58 -34.99 21.65
C ASP A 6 -36.76 -33.79 22.17
N VAL A 7 -35.65 -34.14 22.83
CA VAL A 7 -34.78 -33.31 23.65
C VAL A 7 -34.07 -32.23 22.84
N SER A 8 -34.22 -30.97 23.27
CA SER A 8 -33.45 -29.82 22.77
C SER A 8 -31.96 -29.99 23.12
N VAL A 9 -31.12 -30.30 22.12
CA VAL A 9 -29.66 -30.33 22.27
C VAL A 9 -29.16 -28.89 22.32
N THR A 10 -28.93 -28.41 23.54
CA THR A 10 -28.29 -27.11 23.78
C THR A 10 -26.78 -27.31 23.66
N LEU A 11 -26.17 -26.80 22.59
CA LEU A 11 -24.71 -26.75 22.47
C LEU A 11 -24.15 -25.77 23.53
N PRO A 12 -23.08 -26.13 24.26
CA PRO A 12 -22.46 -25.21 25.20
C PRO A 12 -21.83 -24.02 24.42
N PRO A 13 -21.81 -22.81 25.01
CA PRO A 13 -21.16 -21.67 24.40
C PRO A 13 -19.67 -21.96 24.27
N VAL A 14 -19.16 -22.03 23.03
CA VAL A 14 -17.73 -22.08 22.76
C VAL A 14 -17.18 -20.69 23.07
N PRO A 15 -16.27 -20.52 24.04
CA PRO A 15 -15.66 -19.23 24.27
C PRO A 15 -14.77 -18.90 23.06
N VAL A 16 -15.19 -17.93 22.25
CA VAL A 16 -14.33 -17.31 21.24
C VAL A 16 -13.27 -16.53 22.00
N THR A 17 -12.18 -17.21 22.33
CA THR A 17 -11.00 -16.56 22.88
C THR A 17 -10.32 -15.92 21.68
N LEU A 18 -10.64 -14.65 21.43
CA LEU A 18 -9.87 -13.85 20.48
C LEU A 18 -8.40 -13.96 20.90
N PRO A 19 -7.48 -14.32 19.99
CA PRO A 19 -6.07 -14.24 20.32
C PRO A 19 -5.80 -12.82 20.82
N PRO A 20 -4.94 -12.64 21.83
CA PRO A 20 -4.56 -11.30 22.24
C PRO A 20 -4.09 -10.59 20.98
N VAL A 21 -4.81 -9.53 20.60
CA VAL A 21 -4.33 -8.58 19.60
C VAL A 21 -2.93 -8.25 20.10
N LEU A 22 -1.91 -8.67 19.37
CA LEU A 22 -0.54 -8.25 19.61
C LEU A 22 -0.57 -6.75 19.39
N ALA A 23 -0.89 -6.02 20.46
CA ALA A 23 -0.66 -4.60 20.56
C ALA A 23 0.85 -4.48 20.51
N SER A 24 1.38 -4.37 19.30
CA SER A 24 2.75 -3.99 19.03
C SER A 24 3.01 -2.77 19.90
N SER A 25 3.81 -2.93 20.95
CA SER A 25 4.29 -1.83 21.80
C SER A 25 5.35 -1.00 21.08
N ALA A 26 5.36 -1.02 19.75
CA ALA A 26 6.09 -0.05 18.96
C ALA A 26 5.63 1.33 19.41
N PRO A 27 6.56 2.19 19.90
CA PRO A 27 6.23 3.55 20.24
C PRO A 27 5.53 4.20 19.04
N LEU A 28 4.41 4.90 19.25
CA LEU A 28 3.68 5.58 18.16
C LEU A 28 4.59 6.47 17.29
N ALA A 29 5.69 6.96 17.87
CA ALA A 29 6.76 7.67 17.18
C ALA A 29 7.34 6.90 15.98
N ARG A 30 7.48 5.58 16.08
CA ARG A 30 7.94 4.70 14.99
C ARG A 30 7.09 4.83 13.72
N TYR A 31 5.80 5.14 13.86
CA TYR A 31 4.88 5.25 12.72
C TYR A 31 4.74 6.68 12.19
N ARG A 32 5.49 7.64 12.76
CA ARG A 32 5.44 9.07 12.38
C ARG A 32 6.79 9.64 11.99
N GLU A 33 7.88 8.99 12.40
CA GLU A 33 9.23 9.46 12.13
C GLU A 33 9.78 8.92 10.82
N TRP A 34 10.44 9.80 10.07
CA TRP A 34 11.10 9.46 8.81
C TRP A 34 12.22 8.44 8.97
N ASP A 35 12.85 8.34 10.14
CA ASP A 35 13.89 7.34 10.42
C ASP A 35 13.37 5.91 10.30
N SER A 36 12.11 5.67 10.71
CA SER A 36 11.49 4.35 10.58
C SER A 36 11.15 4.02 9.13
N ILE A 37 10.77 5.02 8.34
CA ILE A 37 10.55 4.88 6.89
C ILE A 37 11.88 4.59 6.20
N LYS A 38 12.94 5.33 6.53
CA LYS A 38 14.30 5.12 6.02
C LYS A 38 14.75 3.67 6.22
N GLN A 39 14.66 3.16 7.45
CA GLN A 39 15.04 1.78 7.77
C GLN A 39 14.24 0.75 6.96
N ALA A 40 12.95 0.98 6.73
CA ALA A 40 12.10 0.08 5.94
C ALA A 40 12.46 0.07 4.45
N LEU A 41 12.99 1.18 3.92
CA LEU A 41 13.42 1.29 2.52
C LEU A 41 14.87 0.80 2.33
N GLU A 42 15.73 0.97 3.32
CA GLU A 42 17.14 0.54 3.29
C GLU A 42 17.31 -0.98 3.17
N SER A 43 16.39 -1.78 3.73
CA SER A 43 16.43 -3.23 3.55
C SER A 43 16.20 -3.65 2.11
N GLY A 44 15.59 -2.78 1.30
CA GLY A 44 15.20 -3.09 -0.07
C GLY A 44 14.03 -4.06 -0.14
N ASP A 45 13.40 -4.48 0.96
CA ASP A 45 12.23 -5.36 0.90
C ASP A 45 10.97 -4.61 0.47
N THR A 46 10.96 -3.29 0.62
CA THR A 46 9.89 -2.39 0.22
C THR A 46 10.44 -1.25 -0.63
N VAL A 47 9.72 -0.86 -1.68
CA VAL A 47 10.04 0.30 -2.52
C VAL A 47 8.84 1.24 -2.63
N LEU A 48 9.12 2.51 -2.88
CA LEU A 48 8.11 3.53 -3.15
C LEU A 48 8.15 3.87 -4.64
N ILE A 49 6.98 4.01 -5.24
CA ILE A 49 6.80 4.35 -6.65
C ILE A 49 6.67 5.87 -6.77
N LYS A 50 7.32 6.46 -7.77
CA LYS A 50 7.16 7.87 -8.09
C LYS A 50 5.76 8.16 -8.61
N GLY A 51 5.11 9.19 -8.09
CA GLY A 51 3.79 9.60 -8.58
C GLY A 51 3.79 9.97 -10.07
N SER A 52 4.89 10.56 -10.57
CA SER A 52 5.07 10.86 -11.99
C SER A 52 5.08 9.60 -12.87
N TYR A 53 5.64 8.50 -12.39
CA TYR A 53 5.62 7.22 -13.12
C TYR A 53 4.20 6.66 -13.21
N VAL A 54 3.45 6.69 -12.10
CA VAL A 54 2.05 6.25 -12.10
C VAL A 54 1.19 7.12 -13.03
N GLU A 55 1.38 8.43 -13.02
CA GLU A 55 0.70 9.35 -13.95
C GLU A 55 1.03 8.97 -15.41
N GLN A 56 2.29 8.66 -15.73
CA GLN A 56 2.70 8.22 -17.07
C GLN A 56 2.03 6.90 -17.49
N VAL A 57 2.02 5.88 -16.63
CA VAL A 57 1.38 4.58 -16.92
C VAL A 57 -0.11 4.78 -17.19
N TYR A 58 -0.77 5.56 -16.33
CA TYR A 58 -2.19 5.90 -16.51
C TYR A 58 -2.45 6.63 -17.84
N LEU A 59 -1.66 7.65 -18.17
CA LEU A 59 -1.81 8.41 -19.42
C LEU A 59 -1.50 7.58 -20.67
N SER A 60 -0.64 6.56 -20.54
CA SER A 60 -0.33 5.61 -21.62
C SER A 60 -1.37 4.51 -21.75
N ASN A 61 -2.37 4.49 -20.86
CA ASN A 61 -3.40 3.46 -20.78
C ASN A 61 -2.81 2.04 -20.66
N GLU A 62 -1.72 1.94 -19.88
CA GLU A 62 -1.01 0.70 -19.58
C GLU A 62 -1.38 0.16 -18.19
N LEU A 63 -1.07 -1.11 -17.94
CA LEU A 63 -1.24 -1.74 -16.64
C LEU A 63 -0.01 -1.51 -15.77
N LEU A 64 -0.22 -1.33 -14.46
CA LEU A 64 0.88 -1.35 -13.51
C LEU A 64 1.40 -2.78 -13.34
N SER A 65 2.64 -3.01 -13.77
CA SER A 65 3.33 -4.28 -13.57
C SER A 65 3.67 -4.50 -12.10
N ARG A 66 3.88 -5.77 -11.73
CA ARG A 66 4.41 -6.12 -10.42
C ARG A 66 5.80 -5.55 -10.23
N ARG A 67 6.20 -5.40 -8.97
CA ARG A 67 7.49 -4.85 -8.58
C ARG A 67 8.70 -5.33 -9.40
N GLN A 68 8.83 -6.64 -9.63
CA GLN A 68 10.03 -7.22 -10.30
C GLN A 68 10.13 -6.90 -11.80
N GLU A 69 9.06 -6.39 -12.39
CA GLU A 69 8.98 -6.05 -13.82
C GLU A 69 9.02 -4.54 -14.04
N LEU A 70 8.88 -3.75 -12.97
CA LEU A 70 8.97 -2.30 -13.05
C LEU A 70 10.41 -1.86 -13.32
N PRO A 71 10.59 -0.83 -14.15
CA PRO A 71 11.91 -0.35 -14.47
C PRO A 71 12.46 0.51 -13.32
N ALA A 72 13.78 0.66 -13.24
CA ALA A 72 14.43 1.28 -12.08
C ALA A 72 14.01 2.75 -11.86
N GLU A 73 13.65 3.46 -12.92
CA GLU A 73 13.17 4.84 -12.89
C GLU A 73 11.83 5.01 -12.16
N ALA A 74 11.02 3.95 -12.10
CA ALA A 74 9.72 3.96 -11.40
C ALA A 74 9.90 4.14 -9.89
N PHE A 75 11.06 3.77 -9.34
CA PHE A 75 11.31 3.77 -7.91
C PHE A 75 11.90 5.10 -7.42
N TRP A 76 11.48 5.49 -6.21
CA TRP A 76 12.24 6.39 -5.37
C TRP A 76 13.47 5.69 -4.80
N LYS A 77 14.61 6.38 -4.81
CA LYS A 77 15.76 5.96 -4.01
C LYS A 77 15.57 6.43 -2.58
N ALA A 78 15.88 5.57 -1.62
CA ALA A 78 15.70 5.87 -0.20
C ALA A 78 16.55 7.09 0.21
N GLU A 79 17.77 7.18 -0.31
CA GLU A 79 18.71 8.25 -0.01
C GLU A 79 18.21 9.60 -0.54
N ASP A 80 17.73 9.63 -1.79
CA ASP A 80 17.19 10.83 -2.42
C ASP A 80 15.94 11.33 -1.68
N LEU A 81 15.04 10.40 -1.31
CA LEU A 81 13.84 10.75 -0.55
C LEU A 81 14.17 11.41 0.78
N ILE A 82 15.11 10.83 1.55
CA ILE A 82 15.52 11.37 2.85
C ILE A 82 16.25 12.70 2.70
N ALA A 83 17.10 12.84 1.67
CA ALA A 83 17.75 14.10 1.37
C ALA A 83 16.73 15.20 1.06
N ASP A 84 15.72 14.92 0.23
CA ASP A 84 14.66 15.88 -0.12
C ASP A 84 13.75 16.22 1.09
N ILE A 85 13.58 15.31 2.05
CA ILE A 85 12.86 15.58 3.31
C ILE A 85 13.66 16.53 4.22
N GLN A 86 14.99 16.38 4.27
CA GLN A 86 15.88 17.20 5.10
C GLN A 86 16.20 18.56 4.47
N ASP A 87 16.03 18.70 3.16
CA ASP A 87 16.24 19.95 2.41
C ASP A 87 15.00 20.86 2.49
N TYR A 88 15.03 21.83 3.41
CA TYR A 88 13.97 22.84 3.57
C TYR A 88 13.82 23.79 2.39
N THR A 89 14.72 23.78 1.41
CA THR A 89 14.62 24.60 0.19
C THR A 89 13.75 23.94 -0.89
N ARG A 90 13.49 22.64 -0.78
CA ARG A 90 12.68 21.86 -1.71
C ARG A 90 11.30 21.54 -1.14
N PRO A 91 10.31 21.24 -2.00
CA PRO A 91 9.03 20.74 -1.53
C PRO A 91 9.22 19.39 -0.84
N THR A 92 8.79 19.26 0.41
CA THR A 92 8.87 17.99 1.14
C THR A 92 8.06 16.91 0.44
N PRO A 93 8.66 15.75 0.11
CA PRO A 93 7.96 14.63 -0.51
C PRO A 93 6.74 14.19 0.30
N GLN A 94 5.66 13.83 -0.39
CA GLN A 94 4.42 13.38 0.24
C GLN A 94 4.26 11.86 0.07
N LEU A 95 4.12 11.16 1.20
CA LEU A 95 3.93 9.72 1.21
C LEU A 95 2.43 9.39 1.07
N LEU A 96 2.09 8.53 0.12
CA LEU A 96 0.73 8.03 -0.08
C LEU A 96 0.72 6.50 -0.08
N ALA A 97 -0.11 5.88 0.74
CA ALA A 97 -0.29 4.44 0.74
C ALA A 97 -1.63 4.09 0.07
N ILE A 98 -1.59 3.23 -0.94
CA ILE A 98 -2.75 2.74 -1.68
C ILE A 98 -2.75 1.22 -1.61
N SER A 99 -3.83 0.66 -1.09
CA SER A 99 -4.09 -0.77 -1.06
C SER A 99 -5.50 -1.02 -1.55
N HIS A 100 -5.66 -2.02 -2.41
CA HIS A 100 -6.96 -2.44 -2.93
C HIS A 100 -7.04 -3.96 -3.02
N ALA A 101 -8.27 -4.49 -3.02
CA ALA A 101 -8.50 -5.92 -3.16
C ALA A 101 -8.00 -6.41 -4.53
N TRP A 102 -7.62 -7.68 -4.56
CA TRP A 102 -7.26 -8.36 -5.80
C TRP A 102 -8.54 -8.77 -6.55
N LEU A 103 -8.65 -8.36 -7.81
CA LEU A 103 -9.78 -8.73 -8.67
C LEU A 103 -9.62 -10.11 -9.31
N THR A 104 -8.38 -10.53 -9.59
CA THR A 104 -8.06 -11.86 -10.12
C THR A 104 -6.89 -12.47 -9.36
N GLU A 105 -6.60 -13.74 -9.62
CA GLU A 105 -5.47 -14.44 -8.99
C GLU A 105 -4.13 -13.95 -9.55
N GLU A 106 -4.06 -13.70 -10.85
CA GLU A 106 -2.85 -13.34 -11.56
C GLU A 106 -2.50 -11.86 -11.41
N HIS A 107 -3.52 -10.99 -11.39
CA HIS A 107 -3.34 -9.55 -11.35
C HIS A 107 -4.38 -8.87 -10.43
N PRO A 108 -3.98 -7.92 -9.57
CA PRO A 108 -4.93 -7.28 -8.67
C PRO A 108 -5.89 -6.33 -9.38
N ASP A 109 -5.51 -5.81 -10.55
CA ASP A 109 -6.32 -4.87 -11.35
C ASP A 109 -6.15 -5.10 -12.88
N PRO A 110 -6.62 -6.24 -13.42
CA PRO A 110 -6.29 -6.67 -14.80
C PRO A 110 -6.81 -5.72 -15.88
N GLU A 111 -7.84 -4.93 -15.57
CA GLU A 111 -8.46 -3.97 -16.49
C GLU A 111 -8.09 -2.51 -16.15
N ALA A 112 -7.14 -2.28 -15.23
CA ALA A 112 -6.78 -0.96 -14.71
C ALA A 112 -7.98 -0.14 -14.18
N TRP A 113 -9.04 -0.79 -13.69
CA TRP A 113 -10.24 -0.12 -13.18
C TRP A 113 -9.91 0.68 -11.93
N ASN A 114 -9.17 0.08 -10.98
CA ASN A 114 -8.74 0.78 -9.77
C ASN A 114 -7.80 1.92 -10.15
N LEU A 115 -6.78 1.65 -10.97
CA LEU A 115 -5.83 2.65 -11.44
C LEU A 115 -6.54 3.86 -12.08
N ALA A 116 -7.51 3.62 -12.97
CA ALA A 116 -8.29 4.66 -13.62
C ALA A 116 -9.14 5.48 -12.63
N GLY A 117 -9.57 4.87 -11.53
CA GLY A 117 -10.31 5.54 -10.47
C GLY A 117 -9.48 6.52 -9.65
N TRP A 118 -8.26 6.14 -9.25
CA TRP A 118 -7.46 6.94 -8.31
C TRP A 118 -6.28 7.70 -8.93
N ALA A 119 -5.73 7.27 -10.08
CA ALA A 119 -4.60 7.98 -10.71
C ALA A 119 -4.90 9.46 -11.03
N PRO A 120 -6.10 9.85 -11.52
CA PRO A 120 -6.44 11.26 -11.72
C PRO A 120 -6.43 12.10 -10.44
N LEU A 121 -6.60 11.45 -9.29
CA LEU A 121 -6.62 12.12 -7.99
C LEU A 121 -5.21 12.48 -7.51
N LEU A 122 -4.16 11.80 -7.99
CA LEU A 122 -2.78 12.10 -7.61
C LEU A 122 -2.41 13.55 -7.90
N LYS A 123 -2.81 14.06 -9.07
CA LYS A 123 -2.54 15.45 -9.46
C LYS A 123 -3.26 16.46 -8.57
N HIS A 124 -4.48 16.14 -8.16
CA HIS A 124 -5.27 16.97 -7.25
C HIS A 124 -4.65 16.95 -5.85
N PHE A 125 -4.23 15.78 -5.37
CA PHE A 125 -3.55 15.62 -4.09
C PHE A 125 -2.21 16.38 -4.05
N ALA A 126 -1.37 16.23 -5.09
CA ALA A 126 -0.10 16.96 -5.22
C ALA A 126 -0.32 18.47 -5.12
N ARG A 127 -1.30 19.00 -5.88
CA ARG A 127 -1.69 20.42 -5.83
C ARG A 127 -2.15 20.86 -4.43
N SER A 128 -2.95 20.05 -3.74
CA SER A 128 -3.39 20.39 -2.37
C SER A 128 -2.25 20.46 -1.38
N CYS A 129 -1.22 19.63 -1.57
CA CYS A 129 0.01 19.65 -0.78
C CYS A 129 1.03 20.69 -1.27
N LYS A 130 0.72 21.45 -2.33
CA LYS A 130 1.62 22.41 -2.98
C LYS A 130 2.93 21.78 -3.48
N VAL A 131 2.86 20.53 -3.91
CA VAL A 131 3.97 19.78 -4.52
C VAL A 131 3.59 19.35 -5.94
N GLY A 132 4.59 18.97 -6.75
CA GLY A 132 4.33 18.29 -8.03
C GLY A 132 4.16 16.78 -7.86
N THR A 133 3.69 16.10 -8.91
CA THR A 133 3.48 14.63 -8.89
C THR A 133 4.79 13.87 -8.81
N GLU A 134 5.90 14.49 -9.25
CA GLU A 134 7.27 14.00 -9.09
C GLU A 134 7.71 13.92 -7.62
N ASN A 135 7.08 14.66 -6.71
CA ASN A 135 7.36 14.68 -5.27
C ASN A 135 6.42 13.77 -4.46
N LEU A 136 5.59 12.95 -5.13
CA LEU A 136 4.79 11.94 -4.47
C LEU A 136 5.56 10.61 -4.40
N ALA A 137 5.62 10.05 -3.20
CA ALA A 137 6.17 8.73 -2.93
C ALA A 137 5.02 7.77 -2.58
N ILE A 138 4.69 6.87 -3.50
CA ILE A 138 3.50 6.02 -3.40
C ILE A 138 3.91 4.61 -2.98
N PHE A 139 3.34 4.12 -1.89
CA PHE A 139 3.34 2.71 -1.56
C PHE A 139 2.10 2.06 -2.17
N LEU A 140 2.30 1.07 -3.04
CA LEU A 140 1.24 0.29 -3.67
C LEU A 140 1.59 -1.18 -3.59
N ASP A 141 0.82 -2.00 -2.87
CA ASP A 141 1.16 -3.39 -2.53
C ASP A 141 1.72 -4.22 -3.69
N TRP A 142 1.11 -4.09 -4.88
CA TRP A 142 1.50 -4.81 -6.10
C TRP A 142 2.87 -4.39 -6.67
N CYS A 143 3.19 -3.10 -6.56
CA CYS A 143 4.39 -2.49 -7.13
C CYS A 143 5.51 -2.32 -6.09
N SER A 144 5.15 -2.23 -4.82
CA SER A 144 6.05 -1.92 -3.71
C SER A 144 6.63 -3.15 -3.01
N LEU A 145 5.97 -4.30 -3.10
CA LEU A 145 6.40 -5.54 -2.46
C LEU A 145 6.78 -6.60 -3.49
N HIS A 146 7.74 -7.46 -3.14
CA HIS A 146 8.05 -8.62 -3.97
C HIS A 146 6.90 -9.65 -3.90
N GLN A 147 6.33 -9.97 -5.07
CA GLN A 147 5.24 -10.94 -5.19
C GLN A 147 5.75 -12.23 -5.80
N GLN A 148 5.40 -13.37 -5.20
CA GLN A 148 5.53 -14.67 -5.88
C GLN A 148 4.31 -14.88 -6.81
N PRO A 149 4.45 -15.66 -7.89
CA PRO A 149 3.28 -16.12 -8.63
C PRO A 149 2.31 -16.83 -7.69
N ARG A 150 1.03 -16.47 -7.76
CA ARG A 150 -0.03 -17.22 -7.08
C ARG A 150 -0.28 -18.53 -7.86
N LYS A 151 -0.49 -19.61 -7.12
CA LYS A 151 -0.58 -20.99 -7.61
C LYS A 151 -1.93 -21.58 -7.21
#